data_AF-A0A1V8NT98-F1
#
_entry.id   AF-A0A1V8NT98-F1
#
_cell.length_a   1.000
_cell.length_b   1.000
_cell.length_c   1.000
_cell.angle_alpha   90.00
_cell.angle_beta   90.00
_cell.angle_gamma   90.00
#
_symmetry.space_group_name_H-M   'P 1'
#
loop_
_entity.id
_entity.type
_entity.pdbx_description
1 polymer ?
#
loop_
_entity_poly.entity_id
_entity_poly.type
_entity_poly.pdbx_seq_one_letter_code
_entity_poly.pdbx_strand_id
1 'polypeptide(L)'
;MLITVELLLADNLRRSLLTIGELDISPLPGLEAVTECYAERFATIPPGMWYRQYRGQRWLTRSLPGPAFFLFLSRWRNIPEVRHFLESHGQFVQASHRSVREARCDVWINQPADEERVKSASA
;
A
#
# COMPACT_ATOMS: atom_id res chain seq x y z
N MET A 1 4.94 -4.24 7.89
CA MET A 1 3.92 -3.75 6.94
C MET A 1 4.50 -3.61 5.53
N LEU A 2 3.75 -3.97 4.50
CA LEU A 2 4.16 -3.85 3.08
C LEU A 2 3.29 -2.80 2.35
N ILE A 3 3.92 -1.82 1.73
CA ILE A 3 3.25 -0.83 0.87
C ILE A 3 3.42 -1.28 -0.59
N THR A 4 2.34 -1.28 -1.36
CA THR A 4 2.42 -1.54 -2.81
C THR A 4 1.74 -0.45 -3.62
N VAL A 5 2.22 -0.24 -4.84
CA VAL A 5 1.56 0.57 -5.86
C VAL A 5 0.95 -0.39 -6.86
N GLU A 6 -0.36 -0.34 -7.01
CA GLU A 6 -1.13 -1.26 -7.84
C GLU A 6 -1.73 -0.50 -9.02
N LEU A 7 -1.52 -1.03 -10.22
CA LEU A 7 -2.20 -0.60 -11.42
C LEU A 7 -3.55 -1.32 -11.50
N LEU A 8 -4.63 -0.55 -11.61
CA LEU A 8 -6.01 -1.00 -11.61
C LEU A 8 -6.73 -0.46 -12.85
N LEU A 9 -7.77 -1.14 -13.32
CA LEU A 9 -8.73 -0.50 -14.24
C LEU A 9 -9.62 0.47 -13.46
N ALA A 10 -9.94 1.61 -14.06
CA ALA A 10 -10.75 2.63 -13.42
C ALA A 10 -12.18 2.17 -13.09
N ASP A 11 -12.70 1.20 -13.84
CA ASP A 11 -14.01 0.57 -13.64
C ASP A 11 -13.98 -0.64 -12.68
N ASN A 12 -12.78 -1.14 -12.35
CA ASN A 12 -12.62 -2.32 -11.51
C ASN A 12 -11.46 -2.16 -10.51
N LEU A 13 -11.69 -1.30 -9.52
CA LEU A 13 -10.76 -1.02 -8.42
C LEU A 13 -10.54 -2.21 -7.46
N ARG A 14 -11.28 -3.32 -7.66
CA ARG A 14 -11.14 -4.52 -6.82
C ARG A 14 -9.99 -5.43 -7.25
N ARG A 15 -9.53 -5.31 -8.50
CA ARG A 15 -8.56 -6.25 -9.06
C ARG A 15 -7.34 -5.52 -9.59
N SER A 16 -6.23 -5.69 -8.87
CA SER A 16 -4.91 -5.31 -9.38
C SER A 16 -4.63 -6.04 -10.69
N LEU A 17 -4.27 -5.28 -11.71
CA LEU A 17 -3.69 -5.78 -12.95
C LEU A 17 -2.22 -6.13 -12.73
N LEU A 18 -1.50 -5.26 -12.01
CA LEU A 18 -0.07 -5.36 -11.80
C LEU A 18 0.37 -4.58 -10.57
N THR A 19 1.25 -5.19 -9.77
CA THR A 19 2.04 -4.46 -8.77
C THR A 19 3.24 -3.83 -9.46
N ILE A 20 3.24 -2.50 -9.54
CA ILE A 20 4.29 -1.73 -10.24
C ILE A 20 5.40 -1.26 -9.31
N GLY A 21 5.18 -1.33 -8.00
CA GLY A 21 6.16 -0.97 -6.99
C GLY A 21 5.80 -1.51 -5.63
N GLU A 22 6.79 -1.74 -4.80
CA GLU A 22 6.62 -2.20 -3.43
C GLU A 22 7.69 -1.59 -2.51
N LEU A 23 7.33 -1.45 -1.24
CA LEU A 23 8.20 -0.99 -0.18
C LEU A 23 7.83 -1.73 1.11
N ASP A 24 8.74 -2.57 1.58
CA ASP A 24 8.61 -3.20 2.90
C ASP A 24 9.14 -2.23 3.97
N ILE A 25 8.24 -1.81 4.86
CA ILE A 25 8.58 -0.93 5.99
C ILE A 25 8.54 -1.66 7.33
N SER A 26 8.36 -2.99 7.33
CA SER A 26 8.43 -3.82 8.55
C SER A 26 9.74 -3.62 9.34
N PRO A 27 10.91 -3.40 8.70
CA PRO A 27 12.15 -3.10 9.44
C PRO A 27 12.21 -1.69 10.05
N LEU A 28 11.22 -0.83 9.79
CA LEU A 28 11.21 0.59 10.14
C LEU A 28 10.03 0.91 11.07
N PRO A 29 10.07 0.53 12.36
CA PRO A 29 8.90 0.57 13.26
C PRO A 29 8.31 1.97 13.43
N GLY A 30 9.15 3.02 13.41
CA GLY A 30 8.69 4.41 13.46
C GLY A 30 7.88 4.81 12.21
N LEU A 31 8.29 4.34 11.02
CA LEU A 31 7.59 4.59 9.76
C LEU A 31 6.32 3.74 9.67
N GLU A 32 6.37 2.51 10.16
CA GLU A 32 5.21 1.62 10.23
C GLU A 32 4.10 2.23 11.09
N ALA A 33 4.40 2.71 12.29
CA ALA A 33 3.42 3.29 13.20
C ALA A 33 2.72 4.54 12.62
N VAL A 34 3.48 5.45 11.98
CA VAL A 34 2.89 6.66 11.36
C VAL A 34 2.11 6.33 10.10
N THR A 35 2.53 5.31 9.34
CA THR A 35 1.80 4.84 8.16
C THR A 35 0.49 4.19 8.59
N GLU A 36 0.48 3.44 9.69
CA GLU A 36 -0.73 2.88 10.26
C GLU A 36 -1.72 3.97 10.67
N CYS A 37 -1.26 4.95 11.44
CA CYS A 37 -2.10 6.07 11.87
C CYS A 37 -2.67 6.86 10.67
N TYR A 38 -1.89 7.01 9.59
CA TYR A 38 -2.38 7.60 8.35
C TYR A 38 -3.45 6.71 7.69
N ALA A 39 -3.20 5.40 7.60
CA ALA A 39 -4.11 4.45 7.00
C ALA A 39 -5.44 4.35 7.77
N GLU A 40 -5.42 4.34 9.10
CA GLU A 40 -6.64 4.37 9.93
C GLU A 40 -7.55 5.55 9.62
N ARG A 41 -6.97 6.70 9.27
CA ARG A 41 -7.71 7.95 9.02
C ARG A 41 -8.19 8.09 7.59
N PHE A 42 -7.38 7.65 6.63
CA PHE A 42 -7.59 7.99 5.22
C PHE A 42 -7.77 6.77 4.31
N ALA A 43 -7.43 5.57 4.79
CA ALA A 43 -7.57 4.38 3.97
C ALA A 43 -9.03 3.99 3.86
N THR A 44 -9.38 3.59 2.65
CA THR A 44 -10.68 2.99 2.36
C THR A 44 -10.53 1.49 2.36
N ILE A 45 -11.58 0.81 2.81
CA ILE A 45 -11.79 -0.62 2.60
C ILE A 45 -12.83 -0.71 1.48
N PRO A 46 -12.43 -1.02 0.25
CA PRO A 46 -13.39 -1.14 -0.84
C PRO A 46 -14.39 -2.26 -0.57
N PRO A 47 -15.63 -2.15 -1.09
CA PRO A 47 -16.68 -3.09 -0.78
C PRO A 47 -16.33 -4.51 -1.25
N GLY A 48 -16.19 -5.44 -0.30
CA GLY A 48 -15.78 -6.85 -0.49
C GLY A 48 -14.65 -7.26 0.47
N MET A 49 -14.51 -8.55 0.81
CA MET A 49 -13.39 -9.01 1.66
C MET A 49 -12.04 -8.79 0.96
N TRP A 50 -11.10 -8.13 1.64
CA TRP A 50 -9.84 -7.62 1.08
C TRP A 50 -8.60 -8.36 1.59
N TYR A 51 -8.74 -9.70 1.62
CA TYR A 51 -7.57 -10.54 1.72
C TYR A 51 -6.96 -10.73 0.32
N ARG A 52 -5.69 -10.38 0.18
CA ARG A 52 -4.92 -10.60 -1.04
C ARG A 52 -3.87 -11.67 -0.79
N GLN A 53 -3.78 -12.66 -1.67
CA GLN A 53 -2.60 -13.52 -1.71
C GLN A 53 -1.49 -12.80 -2.49
N TYR A 54 -0.35 -12.54 -1.87
CA TYR A 54 0.81 -11.93 -2.50
C TYR A 54 2.08 -12.52 -1.92
N ARG A 55 3.02 -12.94 -2.79
CA ARG A 55 4.27 -13.62 -2.42
C ARG A 55 4.07 -14.82 -1.49
N GLY A 56 3.05 -15.63 -1.75
CA GLY A 56 2.75 -16.82 -0.95
C GLY A 56 2.12 -16.52 0.41
N GLN A 57 1.90 -15.27 0.78
CA GLN A 57 1.30 -14.86 2.04
C GLN A 57 -0.07 -14.20 1.82
N ARG A 58 -0.95 -14.33 2.80
CA ARG A 58 -2.24 -13.65 2.84
C ARG A 58 -2.12 -12.31 3.57
N TRP A 59 -2.61 -11.25 2.93
CA TRP A 59 -2.52 -9.88 3.43
C TRP A 59 -3.90 -9.27 3.63
N LEU A 60 -4.13 -8.63 4.76
CA LEU A 60 -5.22 -7.67 4.92
C LEU A 60 -4.82 -6.38 4.22
N THR A 61 -5.65 -5.91 3.31
CA THR A 61 -5.33 -4.77 2.47
C THR A 61 -6.25 -3.59 2.71
N ARG A 62 -5.73 -2.37 2.58
CA ARG A 62 -6.49 -1.11 2.59
C ARG A 62 -5.93 -0.18 1.52
N SER A 63 -6.79 0.54 0.80
CA SER A 63 -6.39 1.42 -0.30
C SER A 63 -6.31 2.88 0.13
N LEU A 64 -5.30 3.58 -0.37
CA LEU A 64 -5.05 5.00 -0.18
C LEU A 64 -4.91 5.71 -1.53
N PRO A 65 -5.41 6.95 -1.65
CA PRO A 65 -5.15 7.78 -2.83
C PRO A 65 -3.64 8.00 -3.00
N GLY A 66 -3.09 7.49 -4.11
CA GLY A 66 -1.65 7.47 -4.35
C GLY A 66 -0.98 8.84 -4.22
N PRO A 67 -1.47 9.92 -4.88
CA PRO A 67 -0.83 11.23 -4.81
C PRO A 67 -0.72 11.79 -3.39
N ALA A 68 -1.78 11.67 -2.58
CA ALA A 68 -1.81 12.15 -1.21
C ALA A 68 -0.84 11.35 -0.32
N PHE A 69 -0.82 10.03 -0.50
CA PHE A 69 0.09 9.16 0.26
C PHE A 69 1.56 9.40 -0.10
N PHE A 70 1.90 9.60 -1.38
CA PHE A 70 3.27 9.91 -1.79
C PHE A 70 3.77 11.24 -1.20
N LEU A 71 2.89 12.24 -1.13
CA LEU A 71 3.21 13.50 -0.46
C LEU A 71 3.46 13.29 1.05
N PHE A 72 2.62 12.50 1.72
CA PHE A 72 2.83 12.11 3.12
C PHE A 72 4.20 11.43 3.30
N LEU A 73 4.48 10.40 2.49
CA LEU A 73 5.68 9.57 2.59
C LEU A 73 6.97 10.35 2.29
N SER A 74 6.90 11.41 1.48
CA SER A 74 8.04 12.28 1.17
C SER A 74 8.69 12.95 2.39
N ARG A 75 7.99 13.03 3.53
CA ARG A 75 8.54 13.51 4.81
C ARG A 75 9.64 12.60 5.36
N TRP A 76 9.70 11.35 4.89
CA TRP A 76 10.71 10.35 5.26
C TRP A 76 11.71 10.06 4.14
N ARG A 77 11.88 10.98 3.18
CA ARG A 77 12.81 10.82 2.05
C ARG A 77 14.29 10.75 2.47
N ASN A 78 14.62 11.03 3.73
CA ASN A 78 15.94 10.78 4.28
C ASN A 78 16.25 9.28 4.43
N ILE A 79 15.24 8.41 4.48
CA ILE A 79 15.39 6.95 4.48
C ILE A 79 15.64 6.48 3.04
N PRO A 80 16.76 5.78 2.74
CA PRO A 80 17.14 5.42 1.37
C PRO A 80 16.09 4.63 0.60
N GLU A 81 15.46 3.64 1.22
CA GLU A 81 14.44 2.78 0.64
C GLU A 81 13.18 3.57 0.28
N VAL A 82 12.77 4.48 1.17
CA VAL A 82 11.64 5.40 0.95
C VAL A 82 11.93 6.33 -0.22
N ARG A 83 13.13 6.93 -0.26
CA ARG A 83 13.54 7.80 -1.35
C ARG A 83 13.51 7.07 -2.70
N HIS A 84 14.12 5.89 -2.76
CA HIS A 84 14.15 5.09 -3.98
C HIS A 84 12.72 4.75 -4.43
N PHE A 85 11.86 4.32 -3.51
CA PHE A 85 10.46 4.02 -3.80
C PHE A 85 9.71 5.24 -4.36
N LEU A 86 9.90 6.43 -3.78
CA LEU A 86 9.26 7.66 -4.25
C LEU A 86 9.73 8.06 -5.65
N GLU A 87 11.04 7.95 -5.92
CA GLU A 87 11.65 8.34 -7.18
C GLU A 87 11.29 7.40 -8.32
N SER A 88 11.29 6.08 -8.06
CA SER A 88 10.98 5.06 -9.06
C SER A 88 9.49 5.06 -9.44
N HIS A 89 8.59 5.34 -8.50
CA HIS A 89 7.15 5.12 -8.71
C HIS A 89 6.28 6.38 -8.75
N GLY A 90 6.80 7.53 -8.31
CA GLY A 90 6.02 8.77 -8.20
C GLY A 90 5.44 9.26 -9.53
N GLN A 91 6.17 9.06 -10.63
CA GLN A 91 5.70 9.43 -11.96
C GLN A 91 4.45 8.65 -12.39
N PHE A 92 4.36 7.36 -12.08
CA PHE A 92 3.22 6.51 -12.45
C PHE A 92 1.97 6.93 -11.68
N VAL A 93 2.12 7.22 -10.38
CA VAL A 93 1.04 7.69 -9.51
C VAL A 93 0.49 9.04 -9.96
N GLN A 94 1.36 9.97 -10.36
CA GLN A 94 0.93 11.26 -10.85
C GLN A 94 0.30 11.18 -12.25
N ALA A 95 0.88 10.38 -13.15
CA ALA A 95 0.40 10.22 -14.52
C ALA A 95 -0.98 9.55 -14.57
N SER A 96 -1.22 8.51 -13.76
CA SER A 96 -2.52 7.83 -13.74
C SER A 96 -3.67 8.74 -13.30
N HIS A 97 -3.41 9.72 -12.43
CA HIS A 97 -4.44 10.65 -11.98
C HIS A 97 -4.75 11.73 -13.03
N ARG A 98 -3.79 12.08 -13.89
CA ARG A 98 -3.92 13.24 -14.80
C ARG A 98 -4.18 12.86 -16.26
N SER A 99 -3.70 11.70 -16.71
CA SER A 99 -3.53 11.43 -18.13
C SER A 99 -4.22 10.16 -18.63
N VAL A 100 -4.57 9.21 -17.75
CA VAL A 100 -5.16 7.92 -18.14
C VAL A 100 -6.52 7.79 -17.47
N ARG A 101 -7.61 7.75 -18.24
CA ARG A 101 -8.97 7.67 -17.68
C ARG A 101 -9.37 6.25 -17.33
N GLU A 102 -8.79 5.30 -18.05
CA GLU A 102 -9.13 3.88 -18.05
C GLU A 102 -8.36 3.08 -17.00
N ALA A 103 -7.25 3.62 -16.48
CA ALA A 103 -6.41 2.96 -15.49
C ALA A 103 -5.95 3.93 -14.40
N ARG A 104 -5.87 3.42 -13.17
CA ARG A 104 -5.45 4.17 -11.98
C ARG A 104 -4.32 3.45 -11.25
N CYS A 105 -3.40 4.21 -10.70
CA CYS A 105 -2.41 3.72 -9.75
C CYS A 105 -2.84 4.12 -8.35
N ASP A 106 -3.25 3.13 -7.55
CA ASP A 106 -3.57 3.32 -6.13
C ASP A 106 -2.47 2.73 -5.26
N VAL A 107 -2.38 3.23 -4.03
CA VAL A 107 -1.46 2.70 -3.02
C VAL A 107 -2.21 1.79 -2.09
N TRP A 108 -1.62 0.63 -1.81
CA TRP A 108 -2.20 -0.39 -0.95
C TRP A 108 -1.29 -0.62 0.25
N ILE A 109 -1.89 -0.56 1.43
CA ILE A 109 -1.24 -0.94 2.68
C ILE A 109 -1.61 -2.39 2.96
N ASN A 110 -0.60 -3.25 2.98
CA ASN A 110 -0.73 -4.68 3.19
C ASN A 110 -0.20 -4.99 4.60
N GLN A 111 -1.10 -5.43 5.47
CA GLN A 111 -0.78 -5.97 6.79
C GLN A 111 -0.86 -7.49 6.73
N PRO A 112 0.03 -8.22 7.41
CA PRO A 112 -0.11 -9.67 7.56
C PRO A 112 -1.52 -9.98 8.08
N ALA A 113 -2.26 -10.83 7.37
CA ALA A 113 -3.49 -11.38 7.90
C ALA A 113 -3.09 -12.44 8.93
N ASP A 114 -2.93 -12.06 10.21
CA ASP A 114 -2.51 -12.90 11.34
C ASP A 114 -2.44 -14.40 11.01
N GLU A 115 -1.24 -14.91 10.71
CA GLU A 115 -0.90 -16.28 11.03
C GLU A 115 -0.35 -16.24 12.47
N GLU A 116 -1.16 -16.64 13.46
CA GLU A 116 -0.79 -16.86 14.88
C GLU A 116 -0.84 -15.70 15.89
N ARG A 117 -2.00 -15.07 16.10
CA ARG A 117 -2.37 -14.58 17.47
C ARG A 117 -3.01 -15.64 18.36
N VAL A 118 -3.15 -16.88 17.86
CA VAL A 118 -3.83 -18.00 18.56
C VAL A 118 -2.86 -18.97 19.25
N LYS A 119 -1.52 -18.86 19.10
CA LYS A 119 -0.59 -19.75 19.81
C LYS A 119 -0.01 -19.22 21.12
N SER A 120 -0.28 -17.97 21.51
CA SER A 120 0.22 -17.38 22.76
C SER A 120 -0.81 -17.29 23.88
N ALA A 121 -2.03 -17.80 23.67
CA ALA A 121 -3.07 -17.92 24.71
C ALA A 121 -3.27 -19.38 25.17
N SER A 122 -2.32 -20.26 24.85
CA SER A 122 -2.33 -21.66 25.26
C SER A 122 -0.89 -22.15 25.48
N ALA A 123 -0.22 -21.55 26.47
CA ALA A 123 0.94 -22.10 27.14
C ALA A 123 0.92 -21.64 28.60
#